data_AF-A0A9K3PL60-F1
#
_entry.id   AF-A0A9K3PL60-F1
#
_cell.length_a   1.000
_cell.length_b   1.000
_cell.length_c   1.000
_cell.angle_alpha   90.00
_cell.angle_beta   90.00
_cell.angle_gamma   90.00
#
_symmetry.space_group_name_H-M   'P 1'
#
loop_
_entity.id
_entity.type
_entity.pdbx_description
1 polymer ?
#
loop_
_entity_poly.entity_id
_entity_poly.type
_entity_poly.pdbx_seq_one_letter_code
_entity_poly.pdbx_strand_id
1 'polypeptide(L)'
;MTARPSLEENQIQLERFGDNNDKNSNSNNTIFVMTMTGTPHKANVFSIPLIQRLDRLLDEVEDNLPCTLVLQGNGQFFSAGFDLNALTGTSHRPPKNKKNSTNQQQQQQTSTQPQPPPQGERLVEQSWKVLARLLVFPAPTIALMNGHAFGLGLFLALACDHRVMLEPREQKLGKSNSSPTRLLCLPEITIGLPLGSGFAALAQCKMRNDTLRSAALTGKQFNTVEALHAGLIDAIIPAESDNNKHNNDNDNYSILPKRIVEMAEHLVPTSTKGNLSAIKMELYGETYQKLVTGKSRSKL
;
A
#
# COMPACT_ATOMS: atom_id res chain seq x y z
N MET A 1 -22.77 12.37 20.90
CA MET A 1 -22.74 12.37 19.43
C MET A 1 -21.28 12.33 19.00
N THR A 2 -20.78 11.18 18.58
CA THR A 2 -19.45 11.09 17.96
C THR A 2 -19.53 11.75 16.59
N ALA A 3 -18.64 12.72 16.32
CA ALA A 3 -18.59 13.38 15.02
C ALA A 3 -18.35 12.34 13.92
N ARG A 4 -19.02 12.47 12.77
CA ARG A 4 -18.72 11.60 11.62
C ARG A 4 -17.26 11.85 11.21
N PRO A 5 -16.44 10.81 11.03
CA PRO A 5 -15.07 10.96 10.58
C PRO A 5 -15.03 11.74 9.26
N SER A 6 -13.99 12.56 9.10
CA SER A 6 -13.77 13.33 7.89
C SER A 6 -13.63 12.41 6.67
N LEU A 7 -13.93 12.92 5.47
CA LEU A 7 -13.75 12.16 4.22
C LEU A 7 -12.31 11.68 4.03
N GLU A 8 -11.33 12.41 4.57
CA GLU A 8 -9.92 12.04 4.53
C GLU A 8 -9.58 10.88 5.46
N GLU A 9 -10.21 10.80 6.65
CA GLU A 9 -10.04 9.70 7.59
C GLU A 9 -10.63 8.38 7.10
N ASN A 10 -11.53 8.43 6.12
CA ASN A 10 -12.16 7.24 5.55
C ASN A 10 -11.26 6.50 4.56
N GLN A 11 -10.12 7.06 4.13
CA GLN A 11 -9.25 6.45 3.10
C GLN A 11 -8.62 5.13 3.54
N ILE A 12 -8.38 4.97 4.84
CA ILE A 12 -7.86 3.73 5.44
C ILE A 12 -8.40 3.58 6.86
N GLN A 13 -8.88 2.38 7.17
CA GLN A 13 -9.51 2.04 8.45
C GLN A 13 -8.70 0.96 9.16
N LEU A 14 -8.65 1.03 10.49
CA LEU A 14 -8.03 0.03 11.35
C LEU A 14 -9.13 -0.69 12.14
N GLU A 15 -9.10 -2.02 12.11
CA GLU A 15 -9.99 -2.87 12.88
C GLU A 15 -9.17 -3.90 13.66
N ARG A 16 -9.67 -4.29 14.84
CA ARG A 16 -9.16 -5.44 15.57
C ARG A 16 -9.99 -6.65 15.19
N PHE A 17 -9.34 -7.68 14.67
CA PHE A 17 -10.03 -8.92 14.35
C PHE A 17 -10.47 -9.59 15.66
N GLY A 18 -11.75 -9.96 15.76
CA GLY A 18 -12.35 -10.59 16.96
C GLY A 18 -13.34 -9.71 17.71
N ASP A 19 -13.24 -8.38 17.63
CA ASP A 19 -14.08 -7.46 18.43
C ASP A 19 -15.58 -7.49 18.07
N ASN A 20 -15.93 -7.95 16.86
CA ASN A 20 -17.31 -7.89 16.35
C ASN A 20 -18.07 -9.23 16.36
N ASN A 21 -17.41 -10.38 16.58
CA ASN A 21 -18.02 -11.68 16.28
C ASN A 21 -18.12 -12.72 17.41
N ASP A 22 -17.47 -12.57 18.57
CA ASP A 22 -17.62 -13.58 19.63
C ASP A 22 -17.41 -13.02 21.04
N LYS A 23 -18.51 -12.83 21.78
CA LYS A 23 -18.48 -12.53 23.23
C LYS A 23 -17.94 -13.68 24.10
N ASN A 24 -17.56 -14.81 23.49
CA ASN A 24 -17.12 -16.03 24.17
C ASN A 24 -15.79 -16.61 23.64
N SER A 25 -15.09 -15.94 22.72
CA SER A 25 -13.79 -16.41 22.26
C SER A 25 -12.67 -15.79 23.11
N ASN A 26 -11.92 -16.63 23.80
CA ASN A 26 -10.72 -16.26 24.57
C ASN A 26 -9.49 -16.04 23.64
N SER A 27 -9.71 -15.84 22.34
CA SER A 27 -8.67 -15.52 21.36
C SER A 27 -8.23 -14.08 21.55
N ASN A 28 -7.03 -13.90 22.08
CA ASN A 28 -6.42 -12.58 22.29
C ASN A 28 -6.52 -11.72 21.01
N ASN A 29 -7.13 -10.53 21.15
CA ASN A 29 -7.23 -9.42 20.18
C ASN A 29 -5.85 -8.95 19.67
N THR A 30 -5.15 -9.80 18.92
CA THR A 30 -3.73 -9.63 18.55
C THR A 30 -3.53 -9.47 17.06
N ILE A 31 -4.62 -9.40 16.28
CA ILE A 31 -4.57 -9.18 14.84
C ILE A 31 -5.22 -7.85 14.53
N PHE A 32 -4.44 -6.95 13.94
CA PHE A 32 -4.92 -5.68 13.43
C PHE A 32 -5.06 -5.75 11.91
N VAL A 33 -6.16 -5.21 11.39
CA VAL A 33 -6.44 -5.17 9.95
C VAL A 33 -6.56 -3.73 9.50
N MET A 34 -5.63 -3.29 8.67
CA MET A 34 -5.69 -2.02 7.97
C MET A 34 -6.27 -2.21 6.56
N THR A 35 -7.44 -1.63 6.32
CA THR A 35 -8.12 -1.71 5.01
C THR A 35 -8.14 -0.35 4.33
N MET A 36 -7.47 -0.24 3.18
CA MET A 36 -7.62 0.92 2.29
C MET A 36 -8.98 0.83 1.59
N THR A 37 -9.85 1.82 1.80
CA THR A 37 -11.28 1.70 1.46
C THR A 37 -11.62 2.14 0.04
N GLY A 38 -10.72 2.90 -0.61
CA GLY A 38 -10.95 3.49 -1.93
C GLY A 38 -11.87 4.71 -1.90
N THR A 39 -12.15 5.26 -0.72
CA THR A 39 -13.02 6.44 -0.54
C THR A 39 -12.22 7.60 0.06
N PRO A 40 -12.18 8.80 -0.56
CA PRO A 40 -12.92 9.20 -1.77
C PRO A 40 -12.23 8.81 -3.09
N HIS A 41 -11.00 8.30 -3.04
CA HIS A 41 -10.21 8.01 -4.23
C HIS A 41 -10.24 6.53 -4.61
N LYS A 42 -10.84 6.23 -5.77
CA LYS A 42 -10.92 4.88 -6.32
C LYS A 42 -9.53 4.23 -6.44
N ALA A 43 -9.51 2.90 -6.44
CA ALA A 43 -8.30 2.10 -6.61
C ALA A 43 -7.21 2.34 -5.53
N ASN A 44 -7.61 2.83 -4.35
CA ASN A 44 -6.75 3.03 -3.18
C ASN A 44 -5.48 3.81 -3.51
N VAL A 45 -5.61 4.89 -4.29
CA VAL A 45 -4.47 5.73 -4.66
C VAL A 45 -3.94 6.51 -3.46
N PHE A 46 -2.62 6.64 -3.40
CA PHE A 46 -1.91 7.30 -2.32
C PHE A 46 -2.00 8.81 -2.44
N SER A 47 -2.74 9.40 -1.51
CA SER A 47 -2.80 10.83 -1.24
C SER A 47 -1.97 11.17 0.01
N ILE A 48 -1.62 12.46 0.19
CA ILE A 48 -0.97 12.92 1.43
C ILE A 48 -1.80 12.55 2.68
N PRO A 49 -3.12 12.79 2.72
CA PRO A 49 -3.94 12.38 3.87
C PRO A 49 -3.92 10.87 4.14
N LEU A 50 -3.94 10.02 3.10
CA LEU A 50 -3.83 8.56 3.27
C LEU A 50 -2.51 8.19 3.94
N ILE A 51 -1.39 8.71 3.45
CA ILE A 51 -0.05 8.41 4.00
C ILE A 51 0.03 8.83 5.46
N GLN A 52 -0.43 10.04 5.77
CA GLN A 52 -0.43 10.54 7.14
C GLN A 52 -1.35 9.74 8.06
N ARG A 53 -2.49 9.25 7.56
CA ARG A 53 -3.38 8.39 8.32
C ARG A 53 -2.75 7.02 8.56
N LEU A 54 -2.16 6.41 7.53
CA LEU A 54 -1.41 5.16 7.65
C LEU A 54 -0.32 5.27 8.71
N ASP A 55 0.46 6.36 8.70
CA ASP A 55 1.51 6.64 9.67
C ASP A 55 0.98 6.68 11.13
N ARG A 56 -0.15 7.36 11.36
CA ARG A 56 -0.81 7.39 12.68
C ARG A 56 -1.39 6.04 13.10
N LEU A 57 -1.90 5.26 12.15
CA LEU A 57 -2.43 3.92 12.44
C LEU A 57 -1.30 2.94 12.78
N LEU A 58 -0.09 3.14 12.25
CA LEU A 58 1.08 2.37 12.68
C LEU A 58 1.43 2.65 14.14
N ASP A 59 1.33 3.89 14.61
CA ASP A 59 1.48 4.23 16.04
C ASP A 59 0.46 3.46 16.88
N GLU A 60 -0.81 3.47 16.48
CA GLU A 60 -1.88 2.79 17.20
C GLU A 60 -1.67 1.27 17.29
N VAL A 61 -1.13 0.64 16.25
CA VAL A 61 -0.80 -0.79 16.26
C VAL A 61 0.42 -1.07 17.14
N GLU A 62 1.43 -0.21 17.10
CA GLU A 62 2.65 -0.32 17.90
C GLU A 62 2.36 -0.18 19.41
N ASP A 63 1.42 0.70 19.79
CA ASP A 63 0.95 0.87 21.16
C ASP A 63 0.21 -0.36 21.72
N ASN A 64 -0.12 -1.34 20.87
CA ASN A 64 -0.90 -2.52 21.22
C ASN A 64 -0.18 -3.85 20.92
N LEU A 65 1.15 -3.84 20.97
CA LEU A 65 1.96 -5.06 20.89
C LEU A 65 1.74 -5.97 22.13
N PRO A 66 1.89 -7.30 21.99
CA PRO A 66 2.26 -8.03 20.77
C PRO A 66 1.06 -8.24 19.84
N CYS A 67 1.29 -8.07 18.54
CA CYS A 67 0.27 -8.27 17.52
C CYS A 67 0.88 -8.69 16.18
N THR A 68 0.01 -8.99 15.22
CA THR A 68 0.30 -9.08 13.78
C THR A 68 -0.55 -8.05 13.04
N LEU A 69 0.05 -7.36 12.07
CA LEU A 69 -0.64 -6.37 11.24
C LEU A 69 -0.90 -6.93 9.83
N VAL A 70 -2.17 -6.94 9.41
CA VAL A 70 -2.59 -7.27 8.05
C VAL A 70 -2.98 -5.98 7.32
N LEU A 71 -2.36 -5.72 6.17
CA LEU A 71 -2.73 -4.64 5.26
C LEU A 71 -3.48 -5.22 4.07
N GLN A 72 -4.65 -4.66 3.74
CA GLN A 72 -5.42 -5.02 2.57
C GLN A 72 -6.04 -3.80 1.88
N GLY A 73 -6.48 -3.97 0.65
CA GLY A 73 -7.31 -3.00 -0.06
C GLY A 73 -8.77 -3.45 -0.13
N ASN A 74 -9.63 -2.53 -0.55
CA ASN A 74 -11.01 -2.82 -0.89
C ASN A 74 -11.20 -2.87 -2.42
N GLY A 75 -12.19 -3.65 -2.88
CA GLY A 75 -12.54 -3.78 -4.28
C GLY A 75 -11.48 -4.50 -5.13
N GLN A 76 -11.24 -4.01 -6.35
CA GLN A 76 -10.37 -4.68 -7.34
C GLN A 76 -8.88 -4.34 -7.21
N PHE A 77 -8.52 -3.44 -6.30
CA PHE A 77 -7.15 -2.98 -6.11
C PHE A 77 -6.72 -3.24 -4.68
N PHE A 78 -5.49 -3.75 -4.52
CA PHE A 78 -4.76 -3.51 -3.29
C PHE A 78 -4.40 -2.03 -3.26
N SER A 79 -3.68 -1.54 -4.27
CA SER A 79 -3.51 -0.12 -4.56
C SER A 79 -2.98 0.12 -5.98
N ALA A 80 -3.48 1.15 -6.65
CA ALA A 80 -2.95 1.63 -7.93
C ALA A 80 -1.71 2.54 -7.80
N GLY A 81 -1.22 2.79 -6.58
CA GLY A 81 -0.06 3.62 -6.32
C GLY A 81 -0.41 5.11 -6.22
N PHE A 82 0.43 6.00 -6.77
CA PHE A 82 0.21 7.44 -6.65
C PHE A 82 -0.99 7.94 -7.47
N ASP A 83 -1.65 8.98 -6.97
CA ASP A 83 -2.46 9.84 -7.83
C ASP A 83 -1.52 10.62 -8.78
N LEU A 84 -1.60 10.32 -10.08
CA LEU A 84 -0.74 10.91 -11.11
C LEU A 84 -0.92 12.43 -11.24
N ASN A 85 -2.12 12.96 -10.99
CA ASN A 85 -2.36 14.40 -11.04
C ASN A 85 -1.67 15.08 -9.87
N ALA A 86 -1.76 14.49 -8.66
CA ALA A 86 -1.07 14.99 -7.47
C ALA A 86 0.45 14.87 -7.59
N LEU A 87 0.95 13.81 -8.25
CA LEU A 87 2.37 13.57 -8.46
C LEU A 87 2.98 14.53 -9.49
N THR A 88 2.30 14.76 -10.61
CA THR A 88 2.82 15.58 -11.73
C THR A 88 2.41 17.06 -11.64
N GLY A 89 1.49 17.42 -10.73
CA GLY A 89 0.92 18.76 -10.63
C GLY A 89 -0.04 19.12 -11.77
N THR A 90 -0.47 18.14 -12.58
CA THR A 90 -1.39 18.36 -13.68
C THR A 90 -2.84 18.26 -13.19
N SER A 91 -3.44 19.40 -12.81
CA SER A 91 -4.89 19.44 -12.63
C SER A 91 -5.56 19.34 -14.01
N HIS A 92 -6.33 18.27 -14.26
CA HIS A 92 -7.19 18.15 -15.45
C HIS A 92 -8.36 19.15 -15.35
N ARG A 93 -8.07 20.44 -15.49
CA ARG A 93 -9.10 21.45 -15.76
C ARG A 93 -9.34 21.40 -17.27
N PRO A 94 -10.59 21.20 -17.75
CA PRO A 94 -10.86 21.35 -19.18
C PRO A 94 -10.37 22.74 -19.62
N PRO A 95 -9.77 22.87 -20.82
CA PRO A 95 -9.23 24.14 -21.27
C PRO A 95 -10.37 25.16 -21.28
N LYS A 96 -10.36 26.09 -20.31
CA LYS A 96 -11.16 27.31 -20.43
C LYS A 96 -10.57 28.05 -21.63
N ASN A 97 -11.41 28.30 -22.62
CA ASN A 97 -11.13 29.12 -23.80
C ASN A 97 -10.09 30.19 -23.49
N LYS A 98 -8.86 30.03 -24.01
CA LYS A 98 -7.85 31.09 -23.99
C LYS A 98 -8.33 32.21 -24.91
N LYS A 99 -9.03 33.18 -24.35
CA LYS A 99 -9.07 34.54 -24.90
C LYS A 99 -8.25 35.43 -23.98
N ASN A 100 -7.15 35.89 -24.58
CA ASN A 100 -6.38 37.11 -24.31
C ASN A 100 -6.05 37.44 -22.85
N SER A 101 -4.78 37.32 -22.46
CA SER A 101 -4.12 38.37 -21.66
C SER A 101 -2.60 38.29 -21.85
N THR A 102 -2.08 39.42 -22.29
CA THR A 102 -0.70 39.77 -22.61
C THR A 102 0.16 39.88 -21.34
N ASN A 103 1.45 39.52 -21.46
CA ASN A 103 2.61 39.90 -20.66
C ASN A 103 2.39 40.44 -19.23
N GLN A 104 2.74 39.64 -18.23
CA GLN A 104 3.46 40.15 -17.04
C GLN A 104 4.58 39.17 -16.67
N GLN A 105 5.78 39.48 -17.17
CA GLN A 105 7.03 39.01 -16.57
C GLN A 105 7.28 39.79 -15.28
N GLN A 106 7.91 39.11 -14.32
CA GLN A 106 8.68 39.64 -13.18
C GLN A 106 7.91 40.23 -11.99
N GLN A 107 7.82 39.40 -10.94
CA GLN A 107 8.35 39.75 -9.62
C GLN A 107 8.63 38.44 -8.86
N GLN A 108 9.83 37.87 -9.07
CA GLN A 108 10.40 36.89 -8.15
C GLN A 108 10.99 37.68 -6.98
N GLN A 109 10.22 37.83 -5.90
CA GLN A 109 10.79 38.18 -4.61
C GLN A 109 11.56 36.97 -4.08
N THR A 110 12.86 37.15 -3.89
CA THR A 110 13.75 36.20 -3.19
C THR A 110 13.33 36.12 -1.73
N SER A 111 12.41 35.22 -1.42
CA SER A 111 12.18 34.78 -0.04
C SER A 111 13.39 33.93 0.39
N THR A 112 14.12 34.38 1.41
CA THR A 112 15.21 33.63 2.07
C THR A 112 14.73 32.43 2.89
N GLN A 113 13.42 32.17 2.90
CA GLN A 113 12.84 30.96 3.47
C GLN A 113 12.88 29.84 2.42
N PRO A 114 13.40 28.64 2.75
CA PRO A 114 13.32 27.51 1.84
C PRO A 114 11.83 27.22 1.54
N GLN A 115 11.44 27.37 0.28
CA GLN A 115 10.10 27.03 -0.17
C GLN A 115 9.88 25.52 0.05
N PRO A 116 8.71 25.09 0.56
CA PRO A 116 8.42 23.67 0.70
C PRO A 116 8.49 22.99 -0.68
N PRO A 117 8.98 21.75 -0.77
CA PRO A 117 9.14 21.08 -2.05
C PRO A 117 7.78 20.94 -2.76
N PRO A 118 7.74 20.88 -4.10
CA PRO A 118 6.51 20.66 -4.87
C PRO A 118 5.65 19.52 -4.32
N GLN A 119 4.33 19.58 -4.53
CA GLN A 119 3.40 18.59 -3.96
C GLN A 119 3.77 17.14 -4.28
N GLY A 120 4.19 16.86 -5.52
CA GLY A 120 4.64 15.52 -5.92
C GLY A 120 5.90 15.06 -5.18
N GLU A 121 6.87 15.94 -4.97
CA GLU A 121 8.07 15.62 -4.17
C GLU A 121 7.70 15.31 -2.72
N ARG A 122 6.82 16.11 -2.10
CA ARG A 122 6.32 15.83 -0.74
C ARG A 122 5.61 14.48 -0.66
N LEU A 123 4.80 14.15 -1.66
CA LEU A 123 4.07 12.89 -1.72
C LEU A 123 5.03 11.69 -1.77
N VAL A 124 6.10 11.79 -2.58
CA VAL A 124 7.16 10.77 -2.65
C VAL A 124 7.92 10.66 -1.33
N GLU A 125 8.38 11.78 -0.75
CA GLU A 125 9.15 11.78 0.49
C GLU A 125 8.36 11.22 1.67
N GLN A 126 7.08 11.56 1.80
CA GLN A 126 6.21 11.00 2.85
C GLN A 126 5.99 9.50 2.63
N SER A 127 5.87 9.06 1.37
CA SER A 127 5.74 7.64 1.05
C SER A 127 6.99 6.86 1.43
N TRP A 128 8.19 7.39 1.18
CA TRP A 128 9.40 6.71 1.63
C TRP A 128 9.49 6.59 3.15
N LYS A 129 9.08 7.62 3.90
CA LYS A 129 9.07 7.56 5.36
C LYS A 129 8.13 6.48 5.89
N VAL A 130 6.91 6.40 5.37
CA VAL A 130 5.97 5.37 5.84
C VAL A 130 6.42 3.96 5.44
N LEU A 131 7.01 3.79 4.25
CA LEU A 131 7.60 2.51 3.83
C LEU A 131 8.80 2.12 4.70
N ALA A 132 9.64 3.09 5.10
CA ALA A 132 10.76 2.85 6.00
C ALA A 132 10.26 2.34 7.36
N ARG A 133 9.23 2.98 7.93
CA ARG A 133 8.60 2.54 9.18
C ARG A 133 8.05 1.12 9.05
N LEU A 134 7.32 0.83 7.97
CA LEU A 134 6.73 -0.49 7.74
C LEU A 134 7.81 -1.59 7.58
N LEU A 135 8.89 -1.28 6.85
CA LEU A 135 10.00 -2.20 6.59
C LEU A 135 10.69 -2.71 7.86
N VAL A 136 10.72 -1.89 8.91
CA VAL A 136 11.34 -2.23 10.20
C VAL A 136 10.34 -2.25 11.36
N PHE A 137 9.05 -2.41 11.05
CA PHE A 137 7.97 -2.39 12.03
C PHE A 137 8.16 -3.48 13.11
N PRO A 138 7.91 -3.19 14.40
CA PRO A 138 8.18 -4.12 15.51
C PRO A 138 7.22 -5.31 15.60
N ALA A 139 6.15 -5.32 14.82
CA ALA A 139 5.29 -6.49 14.62
C ALA A 139 5.48 -7.12 13.22
N PRO A 140 5.16 -8.42 13.07
CA PRO A 140 5.02 -9.05 11.76
C PRO A 140 3.92 -8.37 10.94
N THR A 141 4.19 -8.19 9.65
CA THR A 141 3.29 -7.51 8.71
C THR A 141 2.96 -8.42 7.51
N ILE A 142 1.68 -8.46 7.15
CA ILE A 142 1.17 -9.23 6.00
C ILE A 142 0.51 -8.26 5.02
N ALA A 143 1.02 -8.17 3.80
CA ALA A 143 0.31 -7.55 2.68
C ALA A 143 -0.63 -8.59 2.05
N LEU A 144 -1.92 -8.49 2.37
CA LEU A 144 -2.98 -9.30 1.78
C LEU A 144 -3.54 -8.59 0.53
N MET A 145 -3.01 -8.96 -0.64
CA MET A 145 -3.34 -8.33 -1.90
C MET A 145 -4.62 -8.93 -2.49
N ASN A 146 -5.74 -8.26 -2.24
CA ASN A 146 -7.08 -8.52 -2.76
C ASN A 146 -7.29 -8.07 -4.22
N GLY A 147 -6.25 -7.61 -4.92
CA GLY A 147 -6.41 -6.91 -6.20
C GLY A 147 -5.08 -6.51 -6.83
N HIS A 148 -5.12 -5.61 -7.82
CA HIS A 148 -3.91 -5.07 -8.44
C HIS A 148 -3.05 -4.30 -7.43
N ALA A 149 -1.73 -4.44 -7.51
CA ALA A 149 -0.76 -3.62 -6.77
C ALA A 149 0.25 -3.02 -7.74
N PHE A 150 0.10 -1.73 -8.05
CA PHE A 150 0.91 -1.01 -9.04
C PHE A 150 1.72 0.11 -8.39
N GLY A 151 2.97 0.28 -8.85
CA GLY A 151 3.88 1.33 -8.39
C GLY A 151 3.99 1.33 -6.86
N LEU A 152 3.63 2.44 -6.21
CA LEU A 152 3.63 2.53 -4.75
C LEU A 152 2.78 1.45 -4.06
N GLY A 153 1.72 0.93 -4.68
CA GLY A 153 0.97 -0.20 -4.14
C GLY A 153 1.82 -1.47 -4.02
N LEU A 154 2.67 -1.74 -5.01
CA LEU A 154 3.62 -2.87 -4.93
C LEU A 154 4.74 -2.57 -3.93
N PHE A 155 5.22 -1.33 -3.84
CA PHE A 155 6.21 -0.95 -2.83
C PHE A 155 5.69 -1.08 -1.40
N LEU A 156 4.41 -0.77 -1.15
CA LEU A 156 3.76 -1.02 0.14
C LEU A 156 3.81 -2.50 0.48
N ALA A 157 3.46 -3.37 -0.47
CA ALA A 157 3.53 -4.81 -0.26
C ALA A 157 4.97 -5.31 -0.04
N LEU A 158 5.95 -4.76 -0.77
CA LEU A 158 7.37 -5.06 -0.59
C LEU A 158 7.91 -4.61 0.77
N ALA A 159 7.38 -3.55 1.37
CA ALA A 159 7.78 -3.14 2.72
C ALA A 159 7.24 -4.09 3.82
N CYS A 160 6.24 -4.93 3.54
CA CYS A 160 5.77 -5.95 4.47
C CYS A 160 6.72 -7.15 4.56
N ASP A 161 6.58 -7.92 5.63
CA ASP A 161 7.32 -9.17 5.85
C ASP A 161 6.83 -10.26 4.89
N HIS A 162 5.51 -10.43 4.84
CA HIS A 162 4.84 -11.42 4.01
C HIS A 162 3.93 -10.78 2.97
N ARG A 163 3.92 -11.34 1.76
CA ARG A 163 3.09 -10.93 0.63
C ARG A 163 2.22 -12.08 0.19
N VAL A 164 0.91 -11.96 0.40
CA VAL A 164 -0.06 -13.00 0.08
C VAL A 164 -1.06 -12.47 -0.94
N MET A 165 -1.23 -13.20 -2.05
CA MET A 165 -2.27 -12.86 -3.03
C MET A 165 -3.56 -13.58 -2.67
N LEU A 166 -4.66 -12.83 -2.57
CA LEU A 166 -5.98 -13.39 -2.33
C LEU A 166 -6.67 -13.67 -3.65
N GLU A 167 -6.77 -14.92 -4.09
CA GLU A 167 -7.49 -15.24 -5.33
C GLU A 167 -9.00 -15.03 -5.17
N PRO A 168 -9.65 -14.38 -6.14
CA PRO A 168 -11.09 -14.17 -6.10
C PRO A 168 -11.78 -15.53 -6.16
N ARG A 169 -12.97 -15.62 -5.57
CA ARG A 169 -13.80 -16.83 -5.72
C ARG A 169 -13.96 -17.13 -7.21
N GLU A 170 -13.92 -18.39 -7.60
CA GLU A 170 -14.43 -18.82 -8.90
C GLU A 170 -15.93 -18.51 -8.95
N GLN A 171 -16.27 -17.29 -9.30
CA GLN A 171 -17.64 -17.01 -9.69
C GLN A 171 -17.83 -17.69 -11.05
N LYS A 172 -18.93 -18.44 -11.19
CA LYS A 172 -19.48 -18.82 -12.51
C LYS A 172 -19.82 -17.52 -13.24
N LEU A 173 -18.81 -16.89 -13.81
CA LEU A 173 -18.96 -15.65 -14.54
C LEU A 173 -19.68 -16.02 -15.82
N GLY A 174 -20.93 -15.61 -15.93
CA GLY A 174 -21.69 -15.73 -17.16
C GLY A 174 -20.85 -15.22 -18.33
N LYS A 175 -20.55 -16.11 -19.28
CA LYS A 175 -19.94 -15.85 -20.60
C LYS A 175 -18.51 -15.31 -20.64
N SER A 176 -17.75 -15.24 -19.54
CA SER A 176 -16.29 -15.04 -19.61
C SER A 176 -15.57 -16.04 -18.71
N ASN A 177 -14.93 -17.05 -19.31
CA ASN A 177 -14.23 -18.14 -18.63
C ASN A 177 -12.89 -17.70 -17.98
N SER A 178 -12.75 -16.44 -17.57
CA SER A 178 -11.52 -15.88 -17.01
C SER A 178 -11.78 -15.34 -15.60
N SER A 179 -11.18 -15.97 -14.60
CA SER A 179 -11.10 -15.42 -13.24
C SER A 179 -10.49 -14.00 -13.30
N PRO A 180 -10.98 -13.01 -12.52
CA PRO A 180 -10.47 -11.65 -12.59
C PRO A 180 -8.97 -11.64 -12.31
N THR A 181 -8.20 -11.26 -13.34
CA THR A 181 -6.74 -11.30 -13.28
C THR A 181 -6.25 -10.20 -12.34
N ARG A 182 -5.41 -10.58 -11.39
CA ARG A 182 -4.71 -9.62 -10.53
C ARG A 182 -3.30 -9.46 -11.03
N LEU A 183 -2.83 -8.22 -11.03
CA LEU A 183 -1.54 -7.85 -11.64
C LEU A 183 -0.69 -7.08 -10.65
N LEU A 184 0.59 -7.42 -10.61
CA LEU A 184 1.64 -6.69 -9.90
C LEU A 184 2.57 -6.03 -10.92
N CYS A 185 2.87 -4.74 -10.75
CA CYS A 185 3.63 -3.98 -11.75
C CYS A 185 4.41 -2.82 -11.13
N LEU A 186 5.61 -2.57 -11.67
CA LEU A 186 6.35 -1.32 -11.55
C LEU A 186 6.20 -0.55 -12.88
N PRO A 187 5.22 0.38 -12.99
CA PRO A 187 4.86 0.98 -14.27
C PRO A 187 5.77 2.15 -14.67
N GLU A 188 6.75 2.54 -13.85
CA GLU A 188 7.51 3.80 -13.98
C GLU A 188 8.11 4.01 -15.38
N ILE A 189 8.72 2.96 -15.96
CA ILE A 189 9.30 3.02 -17.31
C ILE A 189 8.23 3.24 -18.40
N THR A 190 7.01 2.74 -18.20
CA THR A 190 5.92 2.85 -19.17
C THR A 190 5.22 4.21 -19.12
N ILE A 191 5.26 4.89 -17.97
CA ILE A 191 4.63 6.20 -17.76
C ILE A 191 5.64 7.36 -17.77
N GLY A 192 6.92 7.07 -18.06
CA GLY A 192 7.97 8.08 -18.19
C GLY A 192 8.39 8.71 -16.87
N LEU A 193 8.28 7.98 -15.74
CA LEU A 193 8.72 8.45 -14.44
C LEU A 193 10.02 7.76 -14.01
N PRO A 194 10.91 8.47 -13.28
CA PRO A 194 12.05 7.83 -12.65
C PRO A 194 11.59 6.94 -11.49
N LEU A 195 12.29 5.83 -11.25
CA LEU A 195 11.98 4.96 -10.12
C LEU A 195 12.26 5.62 -8.76
N GLY A 196 13.30 6.46 -8.67
CA GLY A 196 13.71 7.11 -7.42
C GLY A 196 14.54 6.20 -6.49
N SER A 197 15.48 6.80 -5.75
CA SER A 197 16.51 6.06 -5.00
C SER A 197 15.96 5.24 -3.84
N GLY A 198 14.96 5.76 -3.12
CA GLY A 198 14.35 5.04 -1.99
C GLY A 198 13.59 3.79 -2.45
N PHE A 199 12.76 3.94 -3.48
CA PHE A 199 12.03 2.84 -4.10
C PHE A 199 12.98 1.80 -4.72
N ALA A 200 14.02 2.24 -5.44
CA ALA A 200 15.03 1.35 -5.99
C ALA A 200 15.74 0.52 -4.90
N ALA A 201 16.10 1.15 -3.77
CA ALA A 201 16.72 0.45 -2.64
C ALA A 201 15.79 -0.62 -2.04
N LEU A 202 14.51 -0.27 -1.85
CA LEU A 202 13.51 -1.22 -1.36
C LEU A 202 13.31 -2.39 -2.32
N ALA A 203 13.23 -2.11 -3.63
CA ALA A 203 13.11 -3.15 -4.64
C ALA A 203 14.33 -4.09 -4.61
N GLN A 204 15.54 -3.53 -4.53
CA GLN A 204 16.80 -4.29 -4.52
C GLN A 204 16.94 -5.21 -3.32
N CYS A 205 16.44 -4.84 -2.14
CA CYS A 205 16.56 -5.70 -0.95
C CYS A 205 15.40 -6.71 -0.81
N LYS A 206 14.25 -6.50 -1.46
CA LYS A 206 13.06 -7.36 -1.32
C LYS A 206 12.73 -8.19 -2.56
N MET A 207 13.29 -7.89 -3.73
CA MET A 207 13.05 -8.62 -4.97
C MET A 207 14.29 -9.40 -5.40
N ARG A 208 14.08 -10.52 -6.11
CA ARG A 208 15.17 -11.18 -6.85
C ARG A 208 15.67 -10.26 -7.97
N ASN A 209 16.97 -10.31 -8.26
CA ASN A 209 17.62 -9.43 -9.24
C ASN A 209 17.04 -9.56 -10.66
N ASP A 210 16.68 -10.77 -11.07
CA ASP A 210 16.05 -11.05 -12.36
C ASP A 210 14.61 -10.54 -12.44
N THR A 211 13.81 -10.78 -11.40
CA THR A 211 12.46 -10.23 -11.26
C THR A 211 12.47 -8.71 -11.26
N LEU A 212 13.38 -8.08 -10.50
CA LEU A 212 13.53 -6.63 -10.46
C LEU A 212 13.90 -6.06 -11.82
N ARG A 213 14.89 -6.65 -12.49
CA ARG A 213 15.30 -6.21 -13.84
C ARG A 213 14.15 -6.33 -14.84
N SER A 214 13.40 -7.42 -14.80
CA SER A 214 12.22 -7.59 -15.66
C SER A 214 11.14 -6.55 -15.34
N ALA A 215 10.81 -6.35 -14.07
CA ALA A 215 9.80 -5.39 -13.65
C ALA A 215 10.20 -3.95 -14.03
N ALA A 216 11.36 -3.48 -13.57
CA ALA A 216 11.76 -2.08 -13.67
C ALA A 216 12.17 -1.64 -15.07
N LEU A 217 12.75 -2.52 -15.89
CA LEU A 217 13.25 -2.15 -17.23
C LEU A 217 12.24 -2.39 -18.35
N THR A 218 11.15 -3.12 -18.09
CA THR A 218 10.16 -3.45 -19.13
C THR A 218 8.73 -3.07 -18.75
N GLY A 219 8.45 -2.78 -17.47
CA GLY A 219 7.09 -2.59 -16.98
C GLY A 219 6.27 -3.87 -16.99
N LYS A 220 6.92 -5.04 -16.86
CA LYS A 220 6.24 -6.34 -16.88
C LYS A 220 5.14 -6.36 -15.82
N GLN A 221 3.94 -6.72 -16.26
CA GLN A 221 2.83 -7.05 -15.39
C GLN A 221 2.89 -8.54 -15.07
N PHE A 222 2.97 -8.89 -13.79
CA PHE A 222 2.98 -10.27 -13.33
C PHE A 222 1.56 -10.65 -12.91
N ASN A 223 1.01 -11.70 -13.50
CA ASN A 223 -0.20 -12.33 -12.94
C ASN A 223 0.14 -13.08 -11.64
N THR A 224 -0.88 -13.57 -10.94
CA THR A 224 -0.73 -14.25 -9.65
C THR A 224 0.28 -15.41 -9.67
N VAL A 225 0.21 -16.29 -10.67
CA VAL A 225 1.09 -17.47 -10.78
C VAL A 225 2.52 -17.06 -11.13
N GLU A 226 2.68 -16.12 -12.06
CA GLU A 226 4.00 -15.57 -12.41
C GLU A 226 4.64 -14.86 -11.22
N ALA A 227 3.85 -14.11 -10.44
CA ALA A 227 4.33 -13.42 -9.24
C ALA A 227 4.84 -14.41 -8.19
N LEU A 228 4.15 -15.55 -7.99
CA LEU A 228 4.60 -16.60 -7.07
C LEU A 228 5.93 -17.19 -7.55
N HIS A 229 6.01 -17.60 -8.82
CA HIS A 229 7.24 -18.15 -9.39
C HIS A 229 8.41 -17.15 -9.35
N ALA A 230 8.15 -15.86 -9.59
CA ALA A 230 9.13 -14.80 -9.53
C ALA A 230 9.58 -14.45 -8.09
N GLY A 231 8.93 -15.00 -7.05
CA GLY A 231 9.15 -14.64 -5.65
C GLY A 231 8.67 -13.24 -5.28
N LEU A 232 7.77 -12.67 -6.08
CA LEU A 232 7.18 -11.37 -5.79
C LEU A 232 6.09 -11.48 -4.71
N ILE A 233 5.47 -12.66 -4.59
CA ILE A 233 4.57 -13.06 -3.49
C ILE A 233 5.05 -14.36 -2.88
N ASP A 234 4.66 -14.61 -1.63
CA ASP A 234 5.06 -15.80 -0.86
C ASP A 234 3.99 -16.90 -0.91
N ALA A 235 2.71 -16.53 -1.06
CA ALA A 235 1.61 -17.48 -1.11
C ALA A 235 0.40 -16.96 -1.91
N ILE A 236 -0.43 -17.91 -2.34
CA ILE A 236 -1.75 -17.67 -2.93
C ILE A 236 -2.78 -18.31 -2.00
N ILE A 237 -3.79 -17.54 -1.60
CA ILE A 237 -4.89 -18.03 -0.75
C ILE A 237 -6.22 -17.74 -1.46
N PRO A 238 -7.11 -18.74 -1.60
CA PRO A 238 -8.46 -18.49 -2.12
C PRO A 238 -9.31 -17.67 -1.13
N ALA A 239 -10.15 -16.76 -1.64
CA ALA A 239 -11.15 -16.09 -0.83
C ALA A 239 -12.22 -17.08 -0.30
N GLU A 240 -12.60 -16.95 0.97
CA GLU A 240 -13.61 -17.80 1.61
C GLU A 240 -15.04 -17.34 1.29
N SER A 241 -16.01 -18.25 1.32
CA SER A 241 -17.44 -17.99 1.08
C SER A 241 -18.08 -17.33 2.29
N ASP A 242 -18.80 -16.23 2.10
CA ASP A 242 -19.74 -15.73 3.10
C ASP A 242 -21.05 -16.53 2.97
N ASN A 243 -21.37 -17.34 3.97
CA ASN A 243 -22.60 -18.14 3.97
C ASN A 243 -23.85 -17.26 4.21
N ASN A 244 -23.70 -15.99 4.58
CA ASN A 244 -24.80 -15.03 4.69
C ASN A 244 -25.10 -14.39 3.33
N LYS A 245 -26.08 -14.98 2.64
CA LYS A 245 -26.60 -14.64 1.30
C LYS A 245 -27.22 -13.25 1.13
N HIS A 246 -26.88 -12.24 1.92
CA HIS A 246 -27.38 -10.88 1.73
C HIS A 246 -26.21 -9.91 1.77
N ASN A 247 -25.69 -9.53 0.60
CA ASN A 247 -25.51 -8.12 0.22
C ASN A 247 -24.98 -8.00 -1.22
N ASN A 248 -25.52 -6.99 -1.90
CA ASN A 248 -25.23 -6.56 -3.27
C ASN A 248 -23.73 -6.44 -3.56
N ASP A 249 -23.30 -6.88 -4.75
CA ASP A 249 -22.15 -6.57 -5.64
C ASP A 249 -20.99 -5.62 -5.22
N ASN A 250 -20.82 -5.33 -3.94
CA ASN A 250 -19.69 -4.62 -3.38
C ASN A 250 -18.94 -5.67 -2.54
N ASP A 251 -17.93 -6.29 -3.16
CA ASP A 251 -17.05 -7.29 -2.56
C ASP A 251 -16.48 -6.78 -1.22
N ASN A 252 -17.21 -7.03 -0.13
CA ASN A 252 -16.78 -6.74 1.23
C ASN A 252 -15.74 -7.80 1.60
N TYR A 253 -14.47 -7.50 1.39
CA TYR A 253 -13.33 -8.25 1.95
C TYR A 253 -13.19 -8.04 3.47
N SER A 254 -14.30 -7.74 4.15
CA SER A 254 -14.36 -7.49 5.60
C SER A 254 -14.10 -8.75 6.43
N ILE A 255 -14.14 -9.94 5.82
CA ILE A 255 -13.85 -11.20 6.48
C ILE A 255 -12.45 -11.68 6.05
N LEU A 256 -11.52 -11.73 7.00
CA LEU A 256 -10.22 -12.36 6.76
C LEU A 256 -10.40 -13.86 6.50
N PRO A 257 -9.78 -14.43 5.45
CA PRO A 257 -9.74 -15.88 5.26
C PRO A 257 -9.14 -16.58 6.47
N LYS A 258 -9.68 -17.73 6.89
CA LYS A 258 -9.18 -18.52 8.01
C LYS A 258 -7.68 -18.77 7.95
N ARG A 259 -7.14 -19.08 6.76
CA ARG A 259 -5.69 -19.28 6.58
C ARG A 259 -4.85 -18.03 6.88
N ILE A 260 -5.39 -16.83 6.63
CA ILE A 260 -4.72 -15.57 7.01
C ILE A 260 -4.77 -15.38 8.52
N VAL A 261 -5.89 -15.71 9.15
CA VAL A 261 -6.02 -15.67 10.61
C VAL A 261 -5.01 -16.63 11.26
N GLU A 262 -4.99 -17.89 10.83
CA GLU A 262 -4.04 -18.92 11.33
C GLU A 262 -2.58 -18.48 11.12
N MET A 263 -2.25 -17.91 9.96
CA MET A 263 -0.92 -17.36 9.69
C MET A 263 -0.60 -16.19 10.63
N ALA A 264 -1.53 -15.26 10.82
CA ALA A 264 -1.33 -14.09 11.66
C ALA A 264 -1.13 -14.48 13.14
N GLU A 265 -1.95 -15.40 13.66
CA GLU A 265 -1.82 -15.95 15.02
C GLU A 265 -0.47 -16.63 15.24
N HIS A 266 0.00 -17.40 14.24
CA HIS A 266 1.30 -18.05 14.31
C HIS A 266 2.47 -17.06 14.35
N LEU A 267 2.30 -15.86 13.79
CA LEU A 267 3.35 -14.84 13.76
C LEU A 267 3.39 -13.97 15.04
N VAL A 268 2.29 -13.83 15.78
CA VAL A 268 2.22 -12.99 17.00
C VAL A 268 3.38 -13.22 17.99
N PRO A 269 3.83 -14.46 18.27
CA PRO A 269 4.95 -14.70 19.19
C PRO A 269 6.26 -14.00 18.79
N THR A 270 6.46 -13.68 17.51
CA THR A 270 7.66 -13.01 17.00
C THR A 270 7.80 -11.56 17.50
N SER A 271 6.68 -10.89 17.82
CA SER A 271 6.68 -9.51 18.34
C SER A 271 6.74 -9.44 19.88
N THR A 272 6.64 -10.59 20.58
CA THR A 272 6.62 -10.63 22.05
C THR A 272 7.98 -10.32 22.69
N LYS A 273 9.09 -10.65 22.02
CA LYS A 273 10.44 -10.47 22.55
C LYS A 273 11.02 -9.07 22.35
N GLY A 274 10.34 -8.19 21.61
CA GLY A 274 10.76 -6.81 21.35
C GLY A 274 12.01 -6.66 20.45
N ASN A 275 12.54 -7.74 19.87
CA ASN A 275 13.76 -7.71 19.05
C ASN A 275 13.51 -7.77 17.53
N LEU A 276 12.26 -7.94 17.09
CA LEU A 276 11.93 -8.08 15.67
C LEU A 276 12.37 -6.85 14.85
N SER A 277 12.08 -5.64 15.32
CA SER A 277 12.51 -4.40 14.65
C SER A 277 14.03 -4.29 14.56
N ALA A 278 14.75 -4.68 15.63
CA ALA A 278 16.22 -4.67 15.63
C ALA A 278 16.81 -5.62 14.57
N ILE A 279 16.27 -6.84 14.46
CA ILE A 279 16.68 -7.78 13.41
C ILE A 279 16.38 -7.21 12.02
N LYS A 280 15.20 -6.61 11.82
CA LYS A 280 14.85 -5.96 10.54
C LYS A 280 15.80 -4.79 10.23
N MET A 281 16.23 -4.03 11.23
CA MET A 281 17.24 -2.98 11.07
C MET A 281 18.61 -3.54 10.66
N GLU A 282 19.02 -4.70 11.16
CA GLU A 282 20.25 -5.36 10.72
C GLU A 282 20.14 -5.83 9.26
N LEU A 283 18.99 -6.36 8.84
CA LEU A 283 18.76 -6.81 7.46
C LEU A 283 18.59 -5.66 6.47
N TYR A 284 17.91 -4.58 6.88
CA TYR A 284 17.41 -3.55 5.97
C TYR A 284 17.95 -2.14 6.25
N GLY A 285 18.90 -1.98 7.19
CA GLY A 285 19.38 -0.68 7.66
C GLY A 285 19.83 0.27 6.54
N GLU A 286 20.56 -0.23 5.54
CA GLU A 286 20.96 0.60 4.39
C GLU A 286 19.76 1.09 3.56
N THR A 287 18.75 0.23 3.37
CA THR A 287 17.52 0.59 2.66
C THR A 287 16.70 1.58 3.47
N TYR A 288 16.57 1.34 4.78
CA TYR A 288 15.91 2.24 5.72
C TYR A 288 16.53 3.64 5.65
N GLN A 289 17.87 3.74 5.69
CA GLN A 289 18.56 5.03 5.57
C GLN A 289 18.27 5.72 4.23
N LYS A 290 18.28 4.98 3.11
CA LYS A 290 17.95 5.55 1.79
C LYS A 290 16.50 6.03 1.68
N LEU A 291 15.57 5.37 2.38
CA LEU A 291 14.16 5.80 2.42
C LEU A 291 13.98 7.05 3.31
N VAL A 292 14.61 7.10 4.49
CA VAL A 292 14.45 8.22 5.45
C VAL A 292 15.22 9.47 5.01
N THR A 293 16.41 9.31 4.44
CA THR A 293 17.30 10.42 4.05
C THR A 293 17.28 10.74 2.55
N GLY A 294 16.62 9.90 1.76
CA GLY A 294 16.51 10.08 0.32
C GLY A 294 15.90 11.44 -0.02
N LYS A 295 16.54 12.17 -0.93
CA LYS A 295 15.95 13.36 -1.55
C LYS A 295 15.39 12.96 -2.90
N SER A 296 14.13 13.29 -3.16
CA SER A 296 13.58 13.15 -4.51
C SER A 296 14.38 14.04 -5.45
N ARG A 297 15.21 13.46 -6.33
CA ARG A 297 15.89 14.23 -7.37
C ARG A 297 14.89 14.45 -8.49
N SER A 298 14.18 15.57 -8.48
CA SER A 298 13.17 15.94 -9.49
C SER A 298 13.74 16.27 -10.88
N LYS A 299 15.03 16.02 -11.12
CA LYS A 299 15.68 16.23 -12.41
C LYS A 299 16.69 15.13 -12.71
N LEU A 300 16.31 14.26 -13.65
CA LEU A 300 17.20 13.68 -14.66
C LEU A 300 16.51 13.89 -16.01
#